data_AF-A0A368MH53-F1
#
_entry.id   AF-A0A368MH53-F1
#
_cell.length_a   1.000
_cell.length_b   1.000
_cell.length_c   1.000
_cell.angle_alpha   90.00
_cell.angle_beta   90.00
_cell.angle_gamma   90.00
#
_symmetry.space_group_name_H-M   'P 1'
#
loop_
_entity.id
_entity.type
_entity.pdbx_description
1 polymer ?
#
loop_
_entity_poly.entity_id
_entity_poly.type
_entity_poly.pdbx_seq_one_letter_code
_entity_poly.pdbx_strand_id
1 'polypeptide(L)'
;MAQTSIITVNEKASEITEKLRKFIKFDNEQEDQVYTAYKEYMQATLDLKNVTNVEEGVREKINALLEDKMQAILSEEQYLRYKEFPKE
;
A
#
# COMPACT_ATOMS: atom_id res chain seq x y z
N MET A 1 12.87 -8.81 -17.93
CA MET A 1 12.90 -8.62 -16.45
C MET A 1 11.75 -7.74 -15.91
N ALA A 2 10.90 -7.13 -16.76
CA ALA A 2 9.75 -6.33 -16.30
C ALA A 2 8.55 -7.16 -15.78
N GLN A 3 8.26 -8.32 -16.40
CA GLN A 3 7.10 -9.17 -16.06
C GLN A 3 7.17 -9.72 -14.62
N THR A 4 8.35 -10.20 -14.18
CA THR A 4 8.55 -10.77 -12.84
C THR A 4 8.29 -9.72 -11.75
N SER A 5 8.69 -8.48 -12.00
CA SER A 5 8.51 -7.38 -11.04
C SER A 5 7.05 -6.98 -10.87
N ILE A 6 6.28 -6.94 -11.96
CA ILE A 6 4.84 -6.63 -11.94
C ILE A 6 4.04 -7.73 -11.23
N ILE A 7 4.37 -9.01 -11.47
CA ILE A 7 3.73 -10.14 -10.79
C ILE A 7 3.93 -10.02 -9.28
N THR A 8 5.16 -9.77 -8.83
CA THR A 8 5.47 -9.61 -7.41
C THR A 8 4.76 -8.41 -6.77
N VAL A 9 4.56 -7.31 -7.50
CA VAL A 9 3.81 -6.14 -6.99
C VAL A 9 2.34 -6.49 -6.79
N ASN A 10 1.70 -7.13 -7.78
CA ASN A 10 0.28 -7.49 -7.67
C ASN A 10 0.03 -8.53 -6.57
N GLU A 11 0.88 -9.56 -6.47
CA GLU A 11 0.79 -10.61 -5.46
C GLU A 11 0.90 -10.03 -4.05
N LYS A 12 1.90 -9.20 -3.81
CA LYS A 12 2.10 -8.58 -2.49
C LYS A 12 0.96 -7.61 -2.14
N ALA A 13 0.48 -6.82 -3.09
CA ALA A 13 -0.65 -5.92 -2.85
C ALA A 13 -1.91 -6.71 -2.48
N SER A 14 -2.16 -7.84 -3.14
CA SER A 14 -3.26 -8.75 -2.82
C SER A 14 -3.09 -9.33 -1.42
N GLU A 15 -1.90 -9.85 -1.09
CA GLU A 15 -1.62 -10.46 0.21
C GLU A 15 -1.85 -9.47 1.36
N ILE A 16 -1.34 -8.23 1.24
CA ILE A 16 -1.53 -7.22 2.28
C ILE A 16 -3.00 -6.82 2.38
N THR A 17 -3.70 -6.67 1.26
CA THR A 17 -5.14 -6.35 1.24
C THR A 17 -5.94 -7.43 1.96
N GLU A 18 -5.66 -8.71 1.70
CA GLU A 18 -6.31 -9.83 2.37
C GLU A 18 -5.99 -9.89 3.87
N LYS A 19 -4.73 -9.67 4.25
CA LYS A 19 -4.33 -9.59 5.68
C LYS A 19 -5.07 -8.44 6.37
N LEU A 20 -5.14 -7.28 5.73
CA LEU A 20 -5.79 -6.11 6.28
C LEU A 20 -7.31 -6.30 6.36
N ARG A 21 -7.94 -6.95 5.38
CA ARG A 21 -9.37 -7.30 5.38
C ARG A 21 -9.73 -8.24 6.53
N LYS A 22 -8.82 -9.13 6.94
CA LYS A 22 -9.00 -9.99 8.12
C LYS A 22 -8.90 -9.19 9.43
N PHE A 23 -8.16 -8.08 9.43
CA PHE A 23 -7.97 -7.21 10.58
C PHE A 23 -9.08 -6.15 10.71
N ILE A 24 -9.56 -5.65 9.57
CA ILE A 24 -10.53 -4.56 9.46
C ILE A 24 -11.57 -4.96 8.44
N LYS A 25 -12.86 -4.94 8.81
CA LYS A 25 -13.93 -5.22 7.86
C LYS A 25 -14.03 -4.10 6.84
N PHE A 26 -13.83 -4.45 5.57
CA PHE A 26 -14.06 -3.60 4.41
C PHE A 26 -15.31 -4.05 3.65
N ASP A 27 -15.97 -3.11 2.99
CA ASP A 27 -16.83 -3.45 1.86
C ASP A 27 -15.99 -3.72 0.60
N ASN A 28 -16.65 -4.17 -0.48
CA ASN A 28 -15.96 -4.54 -1.71
C ASN A 28 -15.32 -3.34 -2.42
N GLU A 29 -15.87 -2.13 -2.28
CA GLU A 29 -15.32 -0.93 -2.90
C GLU A 29 -14.04 -0.49 -2.17
N GLN A 30 -14.08 -0.50 -0.84
CA GLN A 30 -12.92 -0.27 0.00
C GLN A 30 -11.82 -1.30 -0.26
N GLU A 31 -12.16 -2.57 -0.45
CA GLU A 31 -11.20 -3.63 -0.78
C GLU A 31 -10.43 -3.32 -2.08
N ASP A 32 -11.14 -2.96 -3.15
CA ASP A 32 -10.52 -2.61 -4.44
C ASP A 32 -9.64 -1.36 -4.34
N GLN A 33 -10.08 -0.36 -3.57
CA GLN A 33 -9.33 0.87 -3.34
C GLN A 33 -8.07 0.64 -2.49
N VAL A 34 -8.17 -0.17 -1.43
CA VAL A 34 -7.03 -0.58 -0.58
C VAL A 34 -6.00 -1.35 -1.41
N TYR A 35 -6.45 -2.31 -2.23
CA TYR A 35 -5.58 -3.04 -3.14
C TYR A 35 -4.82 -2.11 -4.07
N THR A 36 -5.54 -1.15 -4.67
CA THR A 36 -4.95 -0.17 -5.59
C THR A 36 -3.91 0.70 -4.87
N ALA A 37 -4.22 1.21 -3.67
CA ALA A 37 -3.29 2.02 -2.90
C ALA A 37 -1.99 1.26 -2.56
N TYR A 38 -2.10 0.00 -2.13
CA TYR A 38 -0.92 -0.84 -1.85
C TYR A 38 -0.12 -1.18 -3.11
N LYS A 39 -0.79 -1.45 -4.22
CA LYS A 39 -0.14 -1.71 -5.51
C LYS A 39 0.70 -0.51 -5.95
N GLU A 40 0.15 0.69 -5.88
CA GLU A 40 0.86 1.91 -6.23
C GLU A 40 2.04 2.19 -5.29
N TYR A 41 1.86 1.99 -3.98
CA TYR A 41 2.94 2.09 -2.99
C TYR A 41 4.10 1.13 -3.31
N MET A 42 3.79 -0.12 -3.63
CA MET A 42 4.79 -1.13 -3.97
C MET A 42 5.52 -0.81 -5.28
N GLN A 43 4.78 -0.33 -6.28
CA GLN A 43 5.37 0.11 -7.54
C GLN A 43 6.33 1.29 -7.31
N ALA A 44 5.90 2.31 -6.57
CA ALA A 44 6.75 3.46 -6.24
C ALA A 44 8.01 3.05 -5.44
N THR A 45 7.86 2.12 -4.50
CA THR A 45 8.98 1.57 -3.73
C THR A 45 9.95 0.77 -4.60
N LEU A 46 9.44 0.01 -5.57
CA LEU A 46 10.26 -0.74 -6.52
C LEU A 46 11.00 0.21 -7.46
N ASP A 47 10.31 1.22 -8.00
CA ASP A 47 10.90 2.21 -8.90
C ASP A 47 12.03 2.95 -8.18
N LEU A 48 11.83 3.31 -6.90
CA LEU A 48 12.86 3.92 -6.07
C LEU A 48 14.11 3.05 -5.91
N LYS A 49 13.97 1.72 -5.84
CA LYS A 49 15.13 0.81 -5.78
C LYS A 49 15.97 0.82 -7.06
N ASN A 50 15.36 1.18 -8.18
CA ASN A 50 16.04 1.26 -9.47
C ASN A 50 16.69 2.62 -9.72
N VAL A 51 16.49 3.61 -8.84
CA VAL A 51 17.08 4.95 -8.95
C VAL A 51 18.45 4.98 -8.26
N THR A 52 19.49 5.42 -8.97
CA THR A 52 20.86 5.48 -8.46
C THR A 52 21.05 6.56 -7.38
N ASN A 53 20.37 7.70 -7.51
CA ASN A 53 20.42 8.82 -6.57
C ASN A 53 19.02 9.15 -6.09
N VAL A 54 18.63 8.57 -4.96
CA VAL A 54 17.34 8.87 -4.33
C VAL A 54 17.45 10.18 -3.57
N GLU A 55 16.61 11.16 -3.92
CA GLU A 55 16.50 12.42 -3.18
C GLU A 55 16.04 12.15 -1.73
N GLU A 56 16.59 12.91 -0.78
CA GLU A 56 16.20 12.84 0.62
C GLU A 56 14.70 13.14 0.78
N GLY A 57 13.99 12.37 1.60
CA GLY A 57 12.56 12.57 1.82
C GLY A 57 11.64 11.84 0.83
N VAL A 58 12.14 11.23 -0.25
CA VAL A 58 11.26 10.56 -1.24
C VAL A 58 10.57 9.32 -0.64
N ARG A 59 11.26 8.58 0.24
CA ARG A 59 10.66 7.42 0.92
C ARG A 59 9.52 7.85 1.84
N GLU A 60 9.74 8.92 2.58
CA GLU A 60 8.79 9.53 3.49
C GLU A 60 7.57 10.03 2.72
N LYS A 61 7.77 10.66 1.55
CA LYS A 61 6.68 11.07 0.65
C LYS A 61 5.87 9.87 0.14
N ILE A 62 6.52 8.77 -0.26
CA ILE A 62 5.81 7.55 -0.71
C ILE A 62 4.98 6.95 0.43
N ASN A 63 5.52 6.90 1.65
CA ASN A 63 4.80 6.44 2.83
C ASN A 63 3.60 7.35 3.16
N ALA A 64 3.81 8.67 3.14
CA ALA A 64 2.75 9.65 3.39
C ALA A 64 1.61 9.54 2.37
N LEU A 65 1.93 9.33 1.09
CA LEU A 65 0.92 9.12 0.05
C LEU A 65 0.08 7.86 0.28
N LEU A 66 0.67 6.78 0.81
CA LEU A 66 -0.10 5.60 1.21
C LEU A 66 -1.02 5.95 2.38
N GLU A 67 -0.51 6.59 3.44
CA GLU A 67 -1.30 6.99 4.60
C GLU A 67 -2.48 7.89 4.23
N ASP A 68 -2.26 8.91 3.40
CA ASP A 68 -3.30 9.83 2.93
C ASP A 68 -4.40 9.09 2.17
N LYS A 69 -4.04 8.11 1.32
CA LYS A 69 -5.00 7.27 0.61
C LYS A 69 -5.78 6.38 1.55
N MET A 70 -5.10 5.72 2.49
CA MET A 70 -5.77 4.86 3.47
C MET A 70 -6.73 5.67 4.34
N GLN A 71 -6.38 6.89 4.73
CA GLN A 71 -7.27 7.79 5.47
C GLN A 71 -8.49 8.23 4.64
N ALA A 72 -8.35 8.37 3.32
CA ALA A 72 -9.45 8.74 2.43
C ALA A 72 -10.40 7.57 2.12
N ILE A 73 -9.87 6.35 2.07
CA ILE A 73 -10.63 5.12 1.75
C ILE A 73 -11.36 4.58 2.98
N LEU A 74 -10.69 4.60 4.13
CA LEU A 74 -11.18 4.03 5.37
C LEU A 74 -12.00 5.05 6.17
N SER A 75 -13.03 4.58 6.86
CA SER A 75 -13.67 5.36 7.91
C SER A 75 -12.68 5.65 9.04
N GLU A 76 -12.96 6.64 9.89
CA GLU A 76 -12.09 7.00 10.99
C GLU A 76 -11.76 5.81 11.92
N GLU A 77 -12.77 5.00 12.29
CA GLU A 77 -12.55 3.80 13.12
C GLU A 77 -11.68 2.77 12.39
N GLN A 78 -11.95 2.53 11.10
CA GLN A 78 -11.16 1.62 10.29
C GLN A 78 -9.72 2.12 10.15
N TYR A 79 -9.51 3.42 9.96
CA TYR A 79 -8.19 4.03 9.83
C TYR A 79 -7.40 3.96 11.14
N LEU A 80 -8.05 4.12 12.30
CA LEU A 80 -7.40 3.93 13.60
C LEU A 80 -6.92 2.48 13.77
N ARG A 81 -7.75 1.49 13.43
CA ARG A 81 -7.31 0.08 13.43
C ARG A 81 -6.19 -0.15 12.42
N TYR A 82 -6.26 0.46 11.25
CA TYR A 82 -5.20 0.37 10.25
C TYR A 82 -3.84 0.83 10.80
N LYS A 83 -3.80 1.85 11.66
CA LYS A 83 -2.54 2.28 12.31
C LYS A 83 -1.96 1.24 13.26
N GLU A 84 -2.80 0.36 13.80
CA GLU A 84 -2.39 -0.76 14.65
C GLU A 84 -2.06 -2.03 13.84
N PHE A 85 -2.34 -2.04 12.53
CA PHE A 85 -2.05 -3.18 11.68
C PHE A 85 -0.53 -3.41 11.60
N PRO A 86 -0.04 -4.63 11.91
CA PRO A 86 1.38 -4.92 11.88
C PRO A 86 1.91 -4.83 10.45
N LYS A 87 2.72 -3.80 10.21
CA LYS A 87 3.45 -3.59 8.95
C LYS A 87 4.75 -4.40 9.05
N GLU A 88 4.69 -5.67 8.63
CA GLU A 88 5.88 -6.55 8.50
C GLU A 88 6.87 -6.04 7.44
#